data_AF-A0A917DXB3-F1
#
_entry.id   AF-A0A917DXB3-F1
#
_cell.length_a   1.000
_cell.length_b   1.000
_cell.length_c   1.000
_cell.angle_alpha   90.00
_cell.angle_beta   90.00
_cell.angle_gamma   90.00
#
_symmetry.space_group_name_H-M   'P 1'
#
loop_
_entity.id
_entity.type
_entity.pdbx_description
1 polymer ?
#
loop_
_entity_poly.entity_id
_entity_poly.type
_entity_poly.pdbx_seq_one_letter_code
_entity_poly.pdbx_strand_id
1 'polypeptide(L)'
;MLPSGSVTYRYNGDGLLWERTESGQTTRYYGDGDQVVAEATVSGGVATLKARYIRGQGLIAREDDRNKAYYVQNGHGDVVNLVGLTGMVIGISYSYDIFGNIAEQKETVAQPFKYSGEMQDASTGLQYLRARWYDPSIGRFIGEDTYKGEINNPLTLNLYTYVGNNPLIRTDPTGNKWYYLWVDDAAENIGMQLKAEQVPWKVTLTGILLVTGRH
;
A
#
# COMPACT_ATOMS: atom_id res chain seq x y z
N MET A 1 -22.64 -1.94 14.41
CA MET A 1 -23.11 -0.56 14.14
C MET A 1 -22.35 -0.10 12.91
N LEU A 2 -23.03 0.37 11.86
CA LEU A 2 -22.33 1.04 10.76
C LEU A 2 -21.81 2.40 11.29
N PRO A 3 -20.62 2.86 10.87
CA PRO A 3 -20.07 4.13 11.34
C PRO A 3 -21.05 5.28 10.99
N SER A 4 -21.45 6.07 11.98
CA SER A 4 -22.50 7.09 11.85
C SER A 4 -21.95 8.45 11.36
N GLY A 5 -21.10 8.45 10.34
CA GLY A 5 -20.54 9.67 9.76
C GLY A 5 -20.09 9.44 8.32
N SER A 6 -20.27 10.44 7.46
CA SER A 6 -19.69 10.42 6.11
C SER A 6 -18.23 10.87 6.16
N VAL A 7 -17.37 10.14 5.47
CA VAL A 7 -15.98 10.55 5.19
C VAL A 7 -15.95 11.15 3.79
N THR A 8 -15.37 12.33 3.66
CA THR A 8 -15.22 13.03 2.37
C THR A 8 -13.74 13.14 2.04
N TYR A 9 -13.38 12.78 0.80
CA TYR A 9 -12.03 12.88 0.28
C TYR A 9 -11.96 13.93 -0.84
N ARG A 10 -10.87 14.68 -0.92
CA ARG A 10 -10.61 15.65 -1.98
C ARG A 10 -9.25 15.41 -2.61
N TYR A 11 -9.21 15.61 -3.92
CA TYR A 11 -8.06 15.35 -4.77
C TYR A 11 -7.57 16.65 -5.42
N ASN A 12 -6.27 16.74 -5.67
CA ASN A 12 -5.64 17.87 -6.34
C ASN A 12 -5.80 17.73 -7.87
N GLY A 13 -5.17 18.64 -8.63
CA GLY A 13 -5.22 18.60 -10.11
C GLY A 13 -4.62 17.34 -10.73
N ASP A 14 -3.75 16.65 -9.99
CA ASP A 14 -3.08 15.41 -10.41
C ASP A 14 -3.85 14.15 -9.95
N GLY A 15 -5.02 14.31 -9.32
CA GLY A 15 -5.82 13.21 -8.79
C GLY A 15 -5.29 12.62 -7.48
N LEU A 16 -4.32 13.26 -6.83
CA LEU A 16 -3.76 12.83 -5.54
C LEU A 16 -4.55 13.40 -4.36
N LEU A 17 -4.75 12.58 -3.33
CA LEU A 17 -5.47 12.94 -2.11
C LEU A 17 -4.74 14.08 -1.40
N TRP A 18 -5.45 15.17 -1.13
CA TRP A 18 -4.90 16.30 -0.36
C TRP A 18 -5.76 16.71 0.84
N GLU A 19 -7.05 16.32 0.91
CA GLU A 19 -7.86 16.50 2.11
C GLU A 19 -8.78 15.31 2.39
N ARG A 20 -8.93 15.02 3.68
CA ARG A 20 -9.92 14.11 4.26
C ARG A 20 -10.71 14.86 5.32
N THR A 21 -12.03 14.79 5.27
CA THR A 21 -12.92 15.37 6.29
C THR A 21 -13.91 14.34 6.82
N GLU A 22 -14.03 14.27 8.14
CA GLU A 22 -15.01 13.43 8.84
C GLU A 22 -15.50 14.17 10.08
N SER A 23 -16.82 14.24 10.28
CA SER A 23 -17.41 14.89 11.46
C SER A 23 -16.87 16.31 11.74
N GLY A 24 -16.62 17.08 10.67
CA GLY A 24 -16.05 18.43 10.73
C GLY A 24 -14.54 18.50 10.99
N GLN A 25 -13.87 17.38 11.28
CA GLN A 25 -12.42 17.32 11.41
C GLN A 25 -11.78 17.13 10.04
N THR A 26 -10.90 18.05 9.66
CA THR A 26 -10.21 17.99 8.37
C THR A 26 -8.73 17.70 8.59
N THR A 27 -8.23 16.70 7.88
CA THR A 27 -6.80 16.40 7.74
C THR A 27 -6.38 16.79 6.33
N ARG A 28 -5.33 17.61 6.22
CA ARG A 28 -4.68 17.97 4.97
C ARG A 28 -3.40 17.16 4.79
N TYR A 29 -3.19 16.62 3.61
CA TYR A 29 -2.01 15.85 3.25
C TYR A 29 -1.12 16.67 2.31
N TYR A 30 0.19 16.52 2.48
CA TYR A 30 1.20 17.14 1.61
C TYR A 30 2.03 16.03 0.98
N GLY A 31 2.19 16.11 -0.33
CA GLY A 31 2.93 15.14 -1.12
C GLY A 31 4.30 15.63 -1.56
N ASP A 32 5.21 14.70 -1.79
CA ASP A 32 6.39 14.84 -2.64
C ASP A 32 6.26 13.79 -3.76
N GLY A 33 6.06 14.25 -5.00
CA GLY A 33 5.54 13.39 -6.07
C GLY A 33 4.19 12.77 -5.70
N ASP A 34 4.10 11.44 -5.82
CA ASP A 34 2.88 10.66 -5.50
C ASP A 34 2.83 10.19 -4.03
N GLN A 35 3.86 10.52 -3.23
CA GLN A 35 4.03 10.04 -1.86
C GLN A 35 3.59 11.07 -0.83
N VAL A 36 2.79 10.66 0.15
CA VAL A 36 2.45 11.51 1.30
C VAL A 36 3.65 11.64 2.22
N VAL A 37 4.10 12.89 2.45
CA VAL A 37 5.26 13.25 3.28
C VAL A 37 4.89 14.05 4.53
N ALA A 38 3.67 14.56 4.63
CA ALA A 38 3.16 15.17 5.86
C ALA A 38 1.63 15.17 5.94
N GLU A 39 1.11 15.25 7.17
CA GLU A 39 -0.29 15.54 7.47
C GLU A 39 -0.41 16.72 8.44
N ALA A 40 -1.51 17.47 8.31
CA ALA A 40 -1.86 18.58 9.19
C ALA A 40 -3.35 18.54 9.54
N THR A 41 -3.67 18.94 10.77
CA THR A 41 -5.07 19.20 11.17
C THR A 41 -5.46 20.60 10.70
N VAL A 42 -6.62 20.73 10.05
CA VAL A 42 -7.16 22.01 9.61
C VAL A 42 -8.30 22.44 10.52
N SER A 43 -8.16 23.60 11.15
CA SER A 43 -9.18 24.23 11.98
C SER A 43 -9.28 25.71 11.63
N GLY A 44 -10.50 26.20 11.36
CA GLY A 44 -10.71 27.59 10.96
C GLY A 44 -9.94 28.02 9.70
N GLY A 45 -9.63 27.07 8.80
CA GLY A 45 -8.82 27.30 7.60
C GLY A 45 -7.30 27.33 7.84
N VAL A 46 -6.85 27.26 9.10
CA VAL A 46 -5.44 27.20 9.46
C VAL A 46 -5.00 25.74 9.57
N ALA A 47 -3.92 25.39 8.87
CA ALA A 47 -3.32 24.07 8.92
C ALA A 47 -2.20 24.02 9.95
N THR A 48 -2.32 23.12 10.93
CA THR A 48 -1.29 22.86 11.96
C THR A 48 -0.69 21.49 11.70
N LEU A 49 0.64 21.45 11.52
CA LEU A 49 1.38 20.21 11.27
C LEU A 49 1.09 19.18 12.36
N LYS A 50 0.73 17.96 11.94
CA LYS A 50 0.47 16.82 12.83
C LYS A 50 1.61 15.80 12.78
N ALA A 51 2.12 15.49 11.59
CA ALA A 51 3.29 14.65 11.42
C ALA A 51 3.97 14.86 10.06
N ARG A 52 5.27 14.59 10.00
CA ARG A 52 6.06 14.41 8.78
C ARG A 52 6.44 12.94 8.64
N TYR A 53 6.57 12.49 7.41
CA TYR A 53 6.96 11.14 7.05
C TYR A 53 8.22 11.20 6.19
N ILE A 54 9.29 10.62 6.71
CA ILE A 54 10.59 10.57 6.07
C ILE A 54 10.59 9.34 5.18
N ARG A 55 10.89 9.55 3.90
CA ARG A 55 10.93 8.52 2.87
C ARG A 55 12.29 8.50 2.19
N GLY A 56 12.69 7.32 1.76
CA GLY A 56 13.81 7.07 0.83
C GLY A 56 13.27 6.27 -0.34
N GLN A 57 13.78 5.05 -0.55
CA GLN A 57 13.13 4.07 -1.43
C GLN A 57 11.79 3.55 -0.87
N GLY A 58 11.52 3.77 0.42
CA GLY A 58 10.28 3.41 1.09
C GLY A 58 10.01 4.29 2.32
N LEU A 59 9.02 3.92 3.12
CA LEU A 59 8.65 4.61 4.35
C LEU A 59 9.68 4.31 5.46
N ILE A 60 10.36 5.34 5.98
CA ILE A 60 11.46 5.17 6.95
C ILE A 60 11.03 5.57 8.35
N ALA A 61 10.51 6.79 8.51
CA ALA A 61 10.26 7.34 9.82
C ALA A 61 9.09 8.32 9.83
N ARG A 62 8.56 8.55 11.02
CA ARG A 62 7.58 9.57 11.36
C ARG A 62 8.20 10.53 12.36
N GLU A 63 7.90 11.81 12.20
CA GLU A 63 8.30 12.86 13.13
C GLU A 63 7.11 13.79 13.39
N ASP A 64 6.76 14.00 14.65
CA ASP A 64 5.82 15.05 15.08
C ASP A 64 6.57 16.16 15.85
N ASP A 65 5.85 17.06 16.51
CA ASP A 65 6.45 18.18 17.24
C ASP A 65 7.36 17.74 18.41
N ARG A 66 7.23 16.49 18.87
CA ARG A 66 7.86 16.00 20.12
C ARG A 66 8.66 14.73 19.93
N ASN A 67 8.29 13.89 18.98
CA ASN A 67 8.77 12.52 18.87
C ASN A 67 9.19 12.18 17.44
N LYS A 68 10.20 11.32 17.37
CA LYS A 68 10.60 10.63 16.14
C LYS A 68 10.57 9.13 16.37
N ALA A 69 10.00 8.42 15.39
CA ALA A 69 9.90 6.98 15.40
C ALA A 69 10.16 6.39 14.01
N TYR A 70 10.67 5.18 13.96
CA TYR A 70 11.04 4.48 12.74
C TYR A 70 10.03 3.37 12.46
N TYR A 71 9.60 3.28 11.20
CA TYR A 71 8.75 2.20 10.75
C TYR A 71 9.56 0.92 10.63
N VAL A 72 9.04 -0.16 11.21
CA VAL A 72 9.54 -1.52 11.00
C VAL A 72 8.57 -2.21 10.08
N GLN A 73 9.09 -2.72 8.95
CA GLN A 73 8.31 -3.43 7.95
C GLN A 73 8.73 -4.91 7.87
N ASN A 74 7.79 -5.79 7.51
CA ASN A 74 8.12 -7.17 7.16
C ASN A 74 8.67 -7.27 5.72
N GLY A 75 8.97 -8.49 5.24
CA GLY A 75 9.49 -8.70 3.89
C GLY A 75 8.53 -8.37 2.74
N HIS A 76 7.23 -8.21 3.02
CA HIS A 76 6.24 -7.74 2.06
C HIS A 76 6.16 -6.19 2.01
N GLY A 77 6.73 -5.51 3.01
CA GLY A 77 6.61 -4.06 3.18
C GLY A 77 5.50 -3.63 4.14
N ASP A 78 4.83 -4.56 4.84
CA ASP A 78 3.77 -4.23 5.78
C ASP A 78 4.36 -3.63 7.06
N VAL A 79 3.82 -2.51 7.52
CA VAL A 79 4.20 -1.91 8.81
C VAL A 79 3.81 -2.87 9.93
N VAL A 80 4.78 -3.39 10.68
CA VAL A 80 4.50 -4.29 11.81
C VAL A 80 4.67 -3.58 13.16
N ASN A 81 5.59 -2.62 13.27
CA ASN A 81 5.89 -1.90 14.51
C ASN A 81 6.41 -0.47 14.23
N LEU A 82 6.41 0.39 15.25
CA LEU A 82 7.19 1.62 15.32
C LEU A 82 8.26 1.45 16.40
N VAL A 83 9.46 1.94 16.14
CA VAL A 83 10.57 1.93 17.10
C VAL A 83 10.96 3.36 17.42
N GLY A 84 10.97 3.72 18.70
CA GLY A 84 11.40 5.04 19.17
C GLY A 84 12.92 5.20 19.13
N LEU A 85 13.40 6.40 19.49
CA LEU A 85 14.84 6.73 19.50
C LEU A 85 15.71 5.82 20.39
N THR A 86 15.11 5.16 21.38
CA THR A 86 15.82 4.23 22.29
C THR A 86 15.91 2.81 21.74
N GLY A 87 15.37 2.54 20.54
CA GLY A 87 15.32 1.19 19.98
C GLY A 87 14.16 0.32 20.52
N MET A 88 13.31 0.87 21.38
CA MET A 88 12.14 0.16 21.90
C MET A 88 10.92 0.32 20.99
N VAL A 89 10.13 -0.75 20.85
CA VAL A 89 8.83 -0.69 20.17
C VAL A 89 7.89 0.26 20.92
N ILE A 90 7.26 1.18 20.20
CA ILE A 90 6.33 2.16 20.76
C ILE A 90 4.95 2.02 20.13
N GLY A 91 3.96 1.85 21.00
CA GLY A 91 2.55 2.14 20.74
C GLY A 91 1.83 1.36 19.65
N ILE A 92 2.52 0.69 18.72
CA ILE A 92 1.91 -0.07 17.64
C ILE A 92 2.48 -1.47 17.54
N SER A 93 1.61 -2.41 17.17
CA SER A 93 1.94 -3.77 16.73
C SER A 93 0.81 -4.22 15.80
N TYR A 94 1.13 -4.70 14.61
CA TYR A 94 0.15 -5.22 13.66
C TYR A 94 0.54 -6.60 13.15
N SER A 95 -0.46 -7.43 12.91
CA SER A 95 -0.37 -8.62 12.06
C SER A 95 -1.46 -8.56 10.99
N TYR A 96 -1.16 -9.14 9.83
CA TYR A 96 -2.04 -9.08 8.66
C TYR A 96 -2.31 -10.47 8.11
N ASP A 97 -3.48 -10.65 7.51
CA ASP A 97 -3.68 -11.71 6.54
C ASP A 97 -3.02 -11.37 5.19
N ILE A 98 -3.07 -12.30 4.24
CA ILE A 98 -2.45 -12.12 2.93
C ILE A 98 -3.07 -11.00 2.08
N PHE A 99 -4.29 -10.55 2.38
CA PHE A 99 -4.97 -9.47 1.65
C PHE A 99 -4.88 -8.12 2.39
N GLY A 100 -4.16 -8.07 3.51
CA GLY A 100 -3.96 -6.84 4.28
C GLY A 100 -5.05 -6.55 5.30
N ASN A 101 -5.93 -7.50 5.61
CA ASN A 101 -6.79 -7.36 6.79
C ASN A 101 -5.95 -7.47 8.05
N ILE A 102 -6.16 -6.55 8.99
CA ILE A 102 -5.51 -6.59 10.29
C ILE A 102 -6.08 -7.77 11.09
N ALA A 103 -5.24 -8.77 11.37
CA ALA A 103 -5.61 -9.93 12.17
C ALA A 103 -5.52 -9.61 13.67
N GLU A 104 -4.45 -8.93 14.08
CA GLU A 104 -4.26 -8.44 15.46
C GLU A 104 -3.68 -7.03 15.42
N GLN A 105 -4.15 -6.16 16.32
CA GLN A 105 -3.58 -4.83 16.48
C GLN A 105 -3.47 -4.36 17.93
N LYS A 106 -2.40 -3.62 18.17
CA LYS A 106 -2.28 -2.64 19.24
C LYS A 106 -1.97 -1.30 18.57
N GLU A 107 -2.72 -0.25 18.91
CA GLU A 107 -2.45 1.10 18.41
C GLU A 107 -2.80 2.14 19.49
N THR A 108 -1.77 2.70 20.12
CA THR A 108 -1.86 3.81 21.06
C THR A 108 -1.21 5.08 20.51
N VAL A 109 -0.53 4.99 19.37
CA VAL A 109 0.04 6.11 18.63
C VAL A 109 -0.61 6.10 17.25
N ALA A 110 -1.48 7.08 17.00
CA ALA A 110 -2.24 7.17 15.76
C ALA A 110 -1.32 7.47 14.57
N GLN A 111 -1.30 6.59 13.58
CA GLN A 111 -0.51 6.76 12.37
C GLN A 111 -1.15 6.05 11.18
N PRO A 112 -1.07 6.59 9.95
CA PRO A 112 -1.96 6.14 8.91
C PRO A 112 -1.37 5.02 8.02
N PHE A 113 -0.09 4.66 8.11
CA PHE A 113 0.54 3.67 7.22
C PHE A 113 0.48 2.25 7.77
N LYS A 114 -0.01 1.30 6.97
CA LYS A 114 -0.29 -0.09 7.41
C LYS A 114 0.27 -1.11 6.40
N TYR A 115 -0.60 -1.94 5.83
CA TYR A 115 -0.28 -2.96 4.84
C TYR A 115 0.42 -2.37 3.62
N SER A 116 1.45 -3.05 3.12
CA SER A 116 2.35 -2.59 2.05
C SER A 116 2.98 -1.20 2.26
N GLY A 117 2.96 -0.65 3.48
CA GLY A 117 3.50 0.68 3.78
C GLY A 117 2.61 1.83 3.33
N GLU A 118 1.35 1.54 3.00
CA GLU A 118 0.42 2.48 2.38
C GLU A 118 -0.60 3.01 3.39
N MET A 119 -1.18 4.16 3.06
CA MET A 119 -2.07 4.87 3.96
C MET A 119 -3.42 4.13 4.06
N GLN A 120 -3.89 3.83 5.26
CA GLN A 120 -5.22 3.29 5.53
C GLN A 120 -6.05 4.32 6.31
N ASP A 121 -7.27 4.56 5.82
CA ASP A 121 -8.26 5.34 6.54
C ASP A 121 -8.89 4.49 7.65
N ALA A 122 -8.70 4.90 8.90
CA ALA A 122 -9.13 4.13 10.06
C ALA A 122 -10.66 3.99 10.20
N SER A 123 -11.43 4.92 9.64
CA SER A 123 -12.90 4.90 9.74
C SER A 123 -13.55 3.98 8.71
N THR A 124 -12.97 3.91 7.51
CA THR A 124 -13.49 3.13 6.39
C THR A 124 -12.76 1.79 6.19
N GLY A 125 -11.55 1.64 6.73
CA GLY A 125 -10.68 0.48 6.49
C GLY A 125 -10.02 0.47 5.11
N LEU A 126 -10.33 1.46 4.26
CA LEU A 126 -9.82 1.54 2.90
C LEU A 126 -8.36 1.98 2.87
N GLN A 127 -7.59 1.36 2.00
CA GLN A 127 -6.19 1.69 1.74
C GLN A 127 -6.08 2.58 0.50
N TYR A 128 -5.36 3.69 0.62
CA TYR A 128 -5.14 4.64 -0.45
C TYR A 128 -3.89 4.26 -1.26
N LEU A 129 -4.10 3.88 -2.53
CA LEU A 129 -3.08 3.54 -3.50
C LEU A 129 -3.06 4.56 -4.65
N ARG A 130 -3.08 5.85 -4.30
CA ARG A 130 -3.04 6.98 -5.24
C ARG A 130 -4.22 7.01 -6.21
N ALA A 131 -4.13 6.27 -7.32
CA ALA A 131 -5.17 6.22 -8.32
C ALA A 131 -6.47 5.59 -7.80
N ARG A 132 -6.36 4.66 -6.84
CA ARG A 132 -7.52 3.90 -6.35
C ARG A 132 -7.48 3.65 -4.85
N TRP A 133 -8.66 3.42 -4.30
CA TRP A 133 -8.84 2.89 -2.95
C TRP A 133 -9.03 1.38 -3.02
N TYR A 134 -8.25 0.68 -2.21
CA TYR A 134 -8.31 -0.77 -2.02
C TYR A 134 -9.10 -1.09 -0.74
N ASP A 135 -9.96 -2.11 -0.82
CA ASP A 135 -10.69 -2.66 0.32
C ASP A 135 -10.14 -4.05 0.67
N PRO A 136 -9.34 -4.17 1.74
CA PRO A 136 -8.80 -5.45 2.21
C PRO A 136 -9.89 -6.47 2.57
N SER A 137 -11.06 -6.02 3.04
CA SER A 137 -12.12 -6.90 3.56
C SER A 137 -12.75 -7.77 2.46
N ILE A 138 -12.65 -7.32 1.22
CA ILE A 138 -13.14 -8.00 0.02
C ILE A 138 -12.04 -8.26 -1.02
N GLY A 139 -10.78 -7.94 -0.68
CA GLY A 139 -9.61 -8.21 -1.50
C GLY A 139 -9.62 -7.54 -2.88
N ARG A 140 -10.18 -6.33 -3.01
CA ARG A 140 -10.29 -5.63 -4.32
C ARG A 140 -10.35 -4.12 -4.22
N PHE A 141 -10.12 -3.45 -5.34
CA PHE A 141 -10.37 -2.02 -5.49
C PHE A 141 -11.87 -1.70 -5.48
N ILE A 142 -12.22 -0.53 -4.94
CA ILE A 142 -13.61 -0.03 -4.95
C ILE A 142 -13.93 0.85 -6.17
N GLY A 143 -12.91 1.19 -6.96
CA GLY A 143 -13.01 1.92 -8.21
C GLY A 143 -12.44 1.12 -9.37
N GLU A 144 -12.98 1.35 -10.57
CA GLU A 144 -12.48 0.74 -11.81
C GLU A 144 -11.07 1.27 -12.15
N ASP A 145 -10.20 0.39 -12.63
CA ASP A 145 -8.91 0.79 -13.17
C ASP A 145 -9.04 1.71 -14.39
N THR A 146 -8.23 2.76 -14.40
CA THR A 146 -8.06 3.61 -15.59
C THR A 146 -7.21 2.90 -16.65
N TYR A 147 -6.30 2.03 -16.22
CA TYR A 147 -5.56 1.12 -17.08
C TYR A 147 -6.45 -0.04 -17.50
N LYS A 148 -6.67 -0.19 -18.82
CA LYS A 148 -7.61 -1.21 -19.36
C LYS A 148 -7.02 -2.62 -19.48
N GLY A 149 -5.81 -2.82 -18.98
CA GLY A 149 -5.10 -4.08 -19.07
C GLY A 149 -4.49 -4.34 -20.44
N GLU A 150 -3.88 -5.52 -20.57
CA GLU A 150 -3.22 -5.99 -21.78
C GLU A 150 -3.95 -7.20 -22.33
N ILE A 151 -4.25 -7.20 -23.62
CA ILE A 151 -4.99 -8.29 -24.29
C ILE A 151 -4.27 -9.65 -24.13
N ASN A 152 -2.94 -9.66 -24.04
CA ASN A 152 -2.12 -10.83 -23.84
C ASN A 152 -1.93 -11.22 -22.35
N ASN A 153 -2.47 -10.46 -21.40
CA ASN A 153 -2.41 -10.77 -19.97
C ASN A 153 -3.81 -10.73 -19.33
N PRO A 154 -4.55 -11.85 -19.33
CA PRO A 154 -5.94 -11.89 -18.89
C PRO A 154 -6.13 -11.50 -17.41
N LEU A 155 -5.09 -11.60 -16.58
CA LEU A 155 -5.14 -11.17 -15.17
C LEU A 155 -5.32 -9.65 -15.03
N THR A 156 -4.93 -8.88 -16.04
CA THR A 156 -5.04 -7.40 -16.05
C THR A 156 -6.40 -6.91 -16.55
N LEU A 157 -7.23 -7.80 -17.11
CA LEU A 157 -8.55 -7.44 -17.65
C LEU A 157 -9.63 -7.31 -16.57
N ASN A 158 -9.37 -7.80 -15.35
CA ASN A 158 -10.23 -7.51 -14.22
C ASN A 158 -9.81 -6.19 -13.56
N LEU A 159 -10.55 -5.12 -13.90
CA LEU A 159 -10.25 -3.75 -13.52
C LEU A 159 -10.46 -3.45 -12.01
N TYR A 160 -10.83 -4.44 -11.21
CA TYR A 160 -10.99 -4.34 -9.76
C TYR A 160 -10.01 -5.20 -8.97
N THR A 161 -9.27 -6.11 -9.63
CA THR A 161 -8.42 -7.07 -8.92
C THR A 161 -7.19 -6.39 -8.32
N TYR A 162 -6.93 -6.65 -7.04
CA TYR A 162 -5.66 -6.29 -6.42
C TYR A 162 -4.57 -7.29 -6.81
N VAL A 163 -3.46 -6.79 -7.35
CA VAL A 163 -2.20 -7.53 -7.64
C VAL A 163 -2.34 -8.86 -8.38
N GLY A 164 -3.37 -8.99 -9.23
CA GLY A 164 -3.68 -10.24 -9.94
C GLY A 164 -4.02 -11.41 -9.00
N ASN A 165 -4.64 -11.13 -7.83
CA ASN A 165 -4.98 -12.08 -6.78
C ASN A 165 -3.78 -12.85 -6.21
N ASN A 166 -2.57 -12.29 -6.28
CA ASN A 166 -1.38 -12.87 -5.68
C ASN A 166 -0.63 -11.90 -4.76
N PRO A 167 -1.26 -11.46 -3.66
CA PRO A 167 -0.69 -10.49 -2.71
C PRO A 167 0.40 -11.07 -1.82
N LEU A 168 0.73 -12.36 -1.94
CA LEU A 168 1.85 -12.95 -1.20
C LEU A 168 3.20 -12.46 -1.74
N ILE A 169 3.30 -12.21 -3.04
CA ILE A 169 4.55 -11.91 -3.73
C ILE A 169 4.49 -10.64 -4.58
N ARG A 170 3.41 -9.87 -4.48
CA ARG A 170 3.18 -8.66 -5.29
C ARG A 170 2.56 -7.53 -4.51
N THR A 171 2.93 -6.32 -4.88
CA THR A 171 2.39 -5.05 -4.38
C THR A 171 1.96 -4.18 -5.56
N ASP A 172 1.00 -3.29 -5.36
CA ASP A 172 0.64 -2.25 -6.33
C ASP A 172 0.87 -0.89 -5.69
N PRO A 173 2.04 -0.27 -5.88
CA PRO A 173 2.30 1.07 -5.37
C PRO A 173 1.27 2.03 -5.95
N THR A 174 1.24 2.19 -7.28
CA THR A 174 0.49 3.29 -7.92
C THR A 174 -1.04 3.15 -7.91
N GLY A 175 -1.54 1.98 -7.53
CA GLY A 175 -2.93 1.59 -7.69
C GLY A 175 -3.32 1.40 -9.16
N ASN A 176 -2.40 1.05 -10.06
CA ASN A 176 -2.70 0.74 -11.48
C ASN A 176 -1.94 -0.50 -11.97
N LYS A 177 -0.75 -0.77 -11.43
CA LYS A 177 0.14 -1.83 -11.90
C LYS A 177 0.86 -2.45 -10.71
N TRP A 178 0.81 -3.77 -10.66
CA TRP A 178 1.49 -4.53 -9.64
C TRP A 178 2.91 -4.92 -10.06
N TYR A 179 3.77 -5.07 -9.06
CA TYR A 179 5.17 -5.48 -9.19
C TYR A 179 5.43 -6.68 -8.29
N TYR A 180 6.46 -7.46 -8.61
CA TYR A 180 6.93 -8.50 -7.69
C TYR A 180 7.82 -7.88 -6.60
N LEU A 181 7.75 -8.43 -5.38
CA LEU A 181 8.54 -7.94 -4.23
C LEU A 181 10.06 -7.90 -4.49
N TRP A 182 10.57 -8.72 -5.42
CA TRP A 182 11.99 -8.83 -5.76
C TRP A 182 12.40 -8.04 -7.01
N VAL A 183 11.52 -7.19 -7.53
CA VAL A 183 11.84 -6.29 -8.65
C VAL A 183 11.86 -4.87 -8.11
N ASP A 184 13.06 -4.33 -7.91
CA ASP A 184 13.25 -2.92 -7.52
C ASP A 184 12.72 -1.99 -8.63
N ASP A 185 12.09 -0.88 -8.24
CA ASP A 185 11.59 0.20 -9.11
C ASP A 185 12.68 0.76 -10.06
N ALA A 186 13.97 0.57 -9.70
CA ALA A 186 15.12 0.92 -10.52
C ALA A 186 15.30 0.03 -11.77
N ALA A 187 14.77 -1.20 -11.78
CA ALA A 187 14.96 -2.15 -12.87
C ALA A 187 14.16 -1.79 -14.14
N GLU A 188 12.99 -1.15 -14.01
CA GLU A 188 12.18 -0.75 -15.17
C GLU A 188 12.69 0.53 -15.84
N ASN A 189 13.36 1.46 -15.11
CA ASN A 189 14.03 2.62 -15.74
C ASN A 189 15.24 2.23 -16.60
N ILE A 190 15.68 0.97 -16.57
CA ILE A 190 16.78 0.42 -17.39
C ILE A 190 16.25 -0.51 -18.50
N GLY A 191 14.93 -0.69 -18.64
CA GLY A 191 14.36 -1.54 -19.67
C GLY A 191 14.73 -3.02 -19.52
N MET A 192 15.09 -3.47 -18.31
CA MET A 192 15.33 -4.89 -18.05
C MET A 192 14.00 -5.64 -17.98
N GLN A 193 13.56 -6.17 -19.12
CA GLN A 193 12.59 -7.26 -19.15
C GLN A 193 13.18 -8.47 -18.41
N LEU A 194 12.81 -8.66 -17.15
CA LEU A 194 13.04 -9.94 -16.49
C LEU A 194 12.07 -10.96 -17.09
N LYS A 195 12.54 -11.71 -18.09
CA LYS A 195 11.87 -12.94 -18.53
C LYS A 195 11.82 -13.88 -17.32
N ALA A 196 10.63 -14.39 -17.00
CA ALA A 196 10.37 -15.31 -15.89
C ALA A 196 11.14 -16.66 -15.97
N GLU A 197 12.10 -16.80 -16.90
CA GLU A 197 12.85 -18.03 -17.20
C GLU A 197 14.27 -18.05 -16.61
N GLN A 198 14.69 -17.05 -15.82
CA GLN A 198 16.06 -17.00 -15.28
C GLN A 198 16.20 -17.09 -13.76
N VAL A 199 15.15 -17.51 -13.02
CA VAL A 199 15.26 -17.73 -11.57
C VAL A 199 15.63 -19.20 -11.30
N PRO A 200 16.81 -19.50 -10.71
CA PRO A 200 17.29 -20.88 -10.58
C PRO A 200 16.73 -21.54 -9.33
N TRP A 201 15.44 -21.86 -9.30
CA TRP A 201 14.91 -22.84 -8.36
C TRP A 201 13.89 -23.72 -9.07
N LYS A 202 14.39 -24.81 -9.65
CA LYS A 202 13.60 -25.94 -10.12
C LYS A 202 12.65 -26.39 -9.00
N VAL A 203 11.35 -26.21 -9.18
CA VAL A 203 10.36 -27.07 -8.53
C VAL A 203 10.07 -28.20 -9.51
N THR A 204 10.71 -29.34 -9.27
CA THR A 204 10.50 -30.55 -10.06
C THR A 204 9.10 -31.08 -9.77
N LEU A 205 8.15 -30.90 -10.70
CA LEU A 205 6.89 -31.62 -10.71
C LEU A 205 7.07 -32.88 -11.55
N THR A 206 7.23 -34.01 -10.87
CA THR A 206 7.33 -35.34 -11.48
C THR A 206 5.97 -35.73 -12.06
N GLY A 207 5.86 -35.69 -13.40
CA GLY A 207 4.71 -36.20 -14.14
C GLY A 207 5.19 -36.79 -15.45
N ILE A 208 5.31 -38.12 -15.50
CA ILE A 208 5.79 -38.88 -16.66
C ILE A 208 4.82 -38.72 -17.83
N LEU A 209 5.33 -38.14 -18.93
CA LEU A 209 4.71 -38.17 -20.25
C LEU A 209 5.14 -39.46 -20.96
N LEU A 210 4.20 -40.35 -21.27
CA LEU A 210 4.39 -41.36 -22.32
C LEU A 210 3.71 -40.85 -23.59
N VAL A 211 4.50 -40.30 -24.51
CA VAL A 211 4.15 -40.16 -25.92
C VAL A 211 5.22 -40.88 -26.72
N THR A 212 4.85 -41.88 -27.51
CA THR A 212 5.66 -42.29 -28.66
C THR A 212 4.84 -42.03 -29.91
N GLY A 213 5.32 -41.07 -30.71
CA GLY A 213 4.79 -40.72 -32.02
C GLY A 213 5.41 -41.59 -33.11
N ARG A 214 4.63 -41.80 -34.18
CA ARG A 214 4.97 -42.51 -35.41
C ARG A 214 6.11 -41.83 -36.18
N HIS A 215 6.95 -42.65 -36.82
CA HIS A 215 7.42 -42.44 -38.19
C HIS A 215 6.78 -43.50 -39.07
#